data_AF-A0A653K2Y0-F1
#
_entry.id   AF-A0A653K2Y0-F1
#
_cell.length_a   1.000
_cell.length_b   1.000
_cell.length_c   1.000
_cell.angle_alpha   90.00
_cell.angle_beta   90.00
_cell.angle_gamma   90.00
#
_symmetry.space_group_name_H-M   'P 1'
#
loop_
_entity.id
_entity.type
_entity.pdbx_description
1 polymer ?
#
loop_
_entity_poly.entity_id
_entity_poly.type
_entity_poly.pdbx_seq_one_letter_code
_entity_poly.pdbx_strand_id
1 'polypeptide(L)' 'MAKVKTFETESIQELEQKINDWLRAELISNNHKVNIKALSHDFFKERSKNIVSAVIVYEYV' A
#
# COMPACT_ATOMS: atom_id res chain seq x y z
N MET A 1 9.22 6.30 -14.38
CA MET A 1 7.80 6.00 -14.70
C MET A 1 7.12 5.57 -13.40
N ALA A 2 6.00 6.21 -13.07
CA ALA A 2 5.28 5.91 -11.83
C ALA A 2 4.68 4.51 -11.87
N LYS A 3 4.79 3.80 -10.75
CA LYS A 3 4.23 2.49 -10.46
C LYS A 3 3.07 2.63 -9.48
N VAL A 4 2.17 1.67 -9.49
CA VAL A 4 1.00 1.63 -8.61
C VAL A 4 1.00 0.32 -7.83
N LYS A 5 0.79 0.42 -6.52
CA LYS A 5 0.57 -0.72 -5.62
C LYS A 5 -0.77 -0.57 -4.93
N THR A 6 -1.58 -1.63 -4.94
CA THR A 6 -2.87 -1.66 -4.27
C THR A 6 -2.88 -2.70 -3.15
N PHE A 7 -3.66 -2.44 -2.11
CA PHE A 7 -3.84 -3.30 -0.95
C PHE A 7 -5.32 -3.36 -0.58
N GLU A 8 -5.77 -4.52 -0.12
CA GLU A 8 -7.12 -4.75 0.38
C GLU A 8 -7.07 -5.78 1.53
N THR A 9 -7.84 -5.52 2.58
CA THR A 9 -8.01 -6.39 3.75
C THR A 9 -9.30 -6.03 4.50
N GLU A 10 -9.69 -6.86 5.44
CA GLU A 10 -10.82 -6.65 6.32
C GLU A 10 -10.46 -5.88 7.62
N SER A 11 -9.17 -5.59 7.85
CA SER A 11 -8.66 -4.92 9.05
C SER A 11 -7.67 -3.80 8.72
N ILE A 12 -7.79 -2.65 9.38
CA ILE A 12 -6.83 -1.55 9.22
C ILE A 12 -5.43 -1.91 9.74
N GLN A 13 -5.34 -2.73 10.79
CA GLN A 13 -4.06 -3.21 11.33
C GLN A 13 -3.35 -4.13 10.34
N GLU A 14 -4.09 -5.03 9.68
CA GLU A 14 -3.53 -5.87 8.62
C GLU A 14 -3.09 -5.03 7.41
N LEU A 15 -3.83 -3.96 7.09
CA LEU A 15 -3.50 -3.08 5.97
C LEU A 15 -2.16 -2.40 6.21
N GLU A 16 -2.00 -1.82 7.40
CA GLU A 16 -0.77 -1.18 7.85
C GLU A 16 0.40 -2.15 7.80
N GLN A 17 0.23 -3.36 8.34
CA GLN A 17 1.27 -4.39 8.31
C GLN A 17 1.68 -4.75 6.88
N LYS A 18 0.71 -4.99 5.98
CA LYS A 18 0.98 -5.33 4.57
C LYS A 18 1.69 -4.19 3.83
N ILE A 19 1.30 -2.94 4.06
CA ILE A 19 1.96 -1.77 3.46
C ILE A 19 3.40 -1.67 3.95
N ASN A 20 3.63 -1.80 5.27
CA ASN A 20 4.96 -1.71 5.88
C ASN A 20 5.89 -2.80 5.37
N ASP A 21 5.42 -4.05 5.31
CA ASP A 21 6.23 -5.17 4.87
C ASP A 21 6.57 -5.06 3.38
N TRP A 22 5.61 -4.61 2.55
CA TRP A 22 5.88 -4.30 1.15
C TRP A 22 6.91 -3.16 1.00
N LEU A 23 6.75 -2.06 1.72
CA LEU A 23 7.65 -0.91 1.61
C LEU A 23 9.08 -1.28 2.03
N ARG A 24 9.25 -2.06 3.11
CA ARG A 24 10.55 -2.59 3.52
C ARG A 24 11.18 -3.45 2.43
N ALA A 25 10.41 -4.36 1.83
CA ALA A 25 10.89 -5.21 0.76
C ALA A 25 11.32 -4.38 -0.46
N GLU A 26 10.52 -3.40 -0.89
CA GLU A 26 10.85 -2.52 -2.01
C GLU A 26 12.11 -1.69 -1.75
N LEU A 27 12.27 -1.15 -0.53
CA LEU A 27 13.45 -0.40 -0.15
C LEU A 27 14.70 -1.29 -0.21
N ILE A 28 14.65 -2.52 0.30
CA ILE A 28 15.78 -3.46 0.26
C ILE A 28 16.10 -3.85 -1.20
N SER A 29 15.08 -4.26 -1.97
CA SER A 29 15.26 -4.76 -3.33
C SER A 29 15.70 -3.68 -4.32
N ASN A 30 15.43 -2.41 -4.05
CA ASN A 30 15.75 -1.30 -4.95
C ASN A 30 16.76 -0.31 -4.35
N ASN A 31 17.63 -0.76 -3.44
CA ASN A 31 18.71 0.04 -2.86
C ASN A 31 18.23 1.39 -2.26
N HIS A 32 17.12 1.35 -1.52
CA HIS A 32 16.46 2.48 -0.85
C HIS A 32 15.97 3.59 -1.78
N LYS A 33 15.90 3.31 -3.07
CA LYS A 33 15.45 4.26 -4.10
C LYS A 33 13.95 4.17 -4.30
N VAL A 34 13.14 4.31 -3.26
CA VAL A 34 11.66 4.33 -3.39
C VAL A 34 11.17 5.71 -3.02
N ASN A 35 10.47 6.37 -3.95
CA ASN A 35 9.85 7.68 -3.73
C ASN A 35 8.34 7.58 -3.87
N ILE A 36 7.61 7.83 -2.79
CA ILE A 36 6.15 7.81 -2.78
C ILE A 36 5.63 9.15 -3.33
N LYS A 37 4.81 9.08 -4.37
CA LYS A 37 4.20 10.24 -5.03
C LYS A 37 2.81 10.56 -4.53
N ALA A 38 2.02 9.53 -4.25
CA ALA A 38 0.67 9.67 -3.73
C ALA A 38 0.29 8.45 -2.92
N LEU A 39 -0.56 8.66 -1.93
CA LEU A 39 -1.20 7.61 -1.14
C LEU A 39 -2.67 7.97 -0.98
N SER A 40 -3.54 7.01 -1.25
CA SER A 40 -4.97 7.10 -1.00
C SER A 40 -5.41 5.85 -0.25
N HIS A 41 -6.39 5.99 0.63
CA HIS A 41 -7.00 4.89 1.34
C HIS A 41 -8.51 5.10 1.37
N ASP A 42 -9.25 4.01 1.42
CA ASP A 42 -10.69 4.03 1.53
C ASP A 42 -11.18 2.91 2.45
N PHE A 43 -12.33 3.16 3.07
CA PHE A 43 -13.01 2.23 3.94
C PHE A 43 -14.45 2.08 3.46
N PHE A 44 -14.83 0.87 3.06
CA PHE A 44 -16.19 0.60 2.61
C PHE A 44 -16.72 -0.72 3.19
N LYS A 45 -18.04 -0.84 3.23
CA LYS A 45 -18.71 -2.04 3.73
C LYS A 45 -19.35 -2.78 2.57
N GLU A 46 -18.86 -3.98 2.26
CA GLU A 46 -19.41 -4.83 1.21
C GLU A 46 -20.06 -6.07 1.80
N ARG A 47 -21.37 -6.27 1.57
CA ARG A 47 -22.12 -7.49 1.94
C ARG A 47 -21.79 -8.04 3.34
N SER A 48 -21.71 -7.13 4.33
CA SER A 48 -21.42 -7.38 5.75
C SER A 48 -19.93 -7.48 6.16
N LYS A 49 -18.99 -7.32 5.23
CA LYS A 49 -17.56 -7.23 5.51
C LYS A 49 -17.11 -5.77 5.49
N ASN A 50 -16.30 -5.39 6.47
CA ASN A 50 -15.58 -4.13 6.40
C ASN A 50 -14.36 -4.37 5.53
N ILE A 51 -14.16 -3.54 4.51
CA ILE A 51 -13.00 -3.61 3.63
C ILE A 51 -12.26 -2.29 3.77
N VAL A 52 -10.96 -2.40 4.03
CA VAL A 52 -10.03 -1.28 4.05
C VAL A 52 -9.06 -1.49 2.89
N SER A 53 -8.94 -0.46 2.05
CA SER A 53 -8.10 -0.49 0.87
C SER A 53 -7.12 0.67 0.86
N ALA A 54 -5.98 0.48 0.20
CA ALA A 54 -5.02 1.55 -0.04
C ALA A 54 -4.40 1.43 -1.43
N VAL A 55 -4.10 2.59 -2.02
CA VAL A 55 -3.38 2.73 -3.28
C VAL A 55 -2.17 3.62 -3.05
N ILE A 56 -1.00 3.14 -3.44
CA ILE A 56 0.28 3.84 -3.35
C ILE A 56 0.83 4.01 -4.76
N VAL A 57 1.08 5.26 -5.14
CA VAL A 57 1.80 5.62 -6.38
C VAL A 57 3.24 5.94 -6.00
N TYR A 58 4.20 5.28 -6.64
CA TYR A 58 5.61 5.40 -6.30
C TYR A 58 6.50 5.34 -7.54
N GLU A 59 7.74 5.79 -7.42
CA GLU A 59 8.77 5.62 -8.45
C GLU A 59 10.11 5.25 -7.83
N TYR A 60 11.02 4.71 -8.64
CA TYR A 60 12.40 4.54 -8.20
C TYR A 60 13.26 5.72 -8.62
N VAL A 61 14.17 6.14 -7.72
CA VAL A 61 15.06 7.30 -7.88
C VAL A 61 16.49 6.87 -8.24
#